data_AF-A0A0C9SM18-F1
#
_entry.id   AF-A0A0C9SM18-F1
#
_cell.length_a   1.000
_cell.length_b   1.000
_cell.length_c   1.000
_cell.angle_alpha   90.00
_cell.angle_beta   90.00
_cell.angle_gamma   90.00
#
_symmetry.space_group_name_H-M   'P 1'
#
loop_
_entity.id
_entity.type
_entity.pdbx_description
1 polymer ?
#
loop_
_entity_poly.entity_id
_entity_poly.type
_entity_poly.pdbx_seq_one_letter_code
_entity_poly.pdbx_strand_id
1 'polypeptide(L)'
;MSNVSLPREMLDQEFHVRFVTSSLHASPMELMHGMKQSISNAAESDNEEIMLIPHGLFHGGDNPMQAEECSQGGLSCNYLCRTCDVGGTKEHKESEEGYCSLFKVRRIFPLDSNSKLILCQSGNLRTPEGTINEIKSQFVNAKLSGATEKVKSSLSTTGVRDSLSLGILTMLVEMGKKLRKRGAGVPAMKESEVKAALEKELEDLLNGKSLDDVINPLLGMKNMNIHLDTPTEILHTILLGVVKYFWGQTMYLIEKAKFLDIFQSRLDSIDHDALNAPSLNPEYICHYKGGLIGKHFKSLAQVMPFVIHDLVPQTDGRMVDSWRVSHAPLAHED
;
A
#
# COMPACT_ATOMS: atom_id res chain seq x y z
N MET A 1 -8.20 -2.22 17.15
CA MET A 1 -9.22 -1.28 16.66
C MET A 1 -9.29 -0.10 17.62
N SER A 2 -9.40 1.13 17.11
CA SER A 2 -9.44 2.35 17.93
C SER A 2 -10.52 3.30 17.44
N ASN A 3 -11.04 4.15 18.33
CA ASN A 3 -12.07 5.14 17.99
C ASN A 3 -11.43 6.41 17.42
N VAL A 4 -11.50 6.56 16.10
CA VAL A 4 -10.97 7.70 15.33
C VAL A 4 -11.55 9.07 15.71
N SER A 5 -12.66 9.13 16.45
CA SER A 5 -13.22 10.37 16.98
C SER A 5 -12.54 10.87 18.26
N LEU A 6 -11.57 10.12 18.79
CA LEU A 6 -10.80 10.53 19.96
C LEU A 6 -9.56 11.34 19.56
N PRO A 7 -9.17 12.35 20.36
CA PRO A 7 -7.89 13.03 20.21
C PRO A 7 -6.71 12.05 20.23
N ARG A 8 -5.61 12.42 19.58
CA ARG A 8 -4.42 11.56 19.47
C ARG A 8 -3.89 11.08 20.81
N GLU A 9 -3.82 11.98 21.79
CA GLU A 9 -3.37 11.70 23.15
C GLU A 9 -4.21 10.61 23.84
N MET A 10 -5.48 10.47 23.48
CA MET A 10 -6.35 9.40 23.99
C MET A 10 -6.14 8.11 23.21
N LEU A 11 -5.96 8.18 21.89
CA LEU A 11 -5.69 7.01 21.05
C LEU A 11 -4.42 6.24 21.46
N ASP A 12 -3.41 6.96 21.94
CA ASP A 12 -2.14 6.37 22.38
C ASP A 12 -2.23 5.74 23.78
N GLN A 13 -3.35 5.90 24.52
CA GLN A 13 -3.57 5.23 25.80
C GLN A 13 -4.09 3.80 25.58
N GLU A 14 -3.49 2.83 26.28
CA GLU A 14 -3.84 1.40 26.17
C GLU A 14 -5.34 1.12 26.34
N PHE A 15 -6.04 1.88 27.20
CA PHE A 15 -7.48 1.73 27.42
C PHE A 15 -8.33 1.88 26.14
N HIS A 16 -7.87 2.71 25.20
CA HIS A 16 -8.56 3.00 23.94
C HIS A 16 -8.13 2.07 22.80
N VAL A 17 -7.16 1.19 23.03
CA VAL A 17 -6.69 0.20 22.05
C VAL A 17 -7.35 -1.15 22.36
N ARG A 18 -8.21 -1.61 21.45
CA ARG A 18 -8.86 -2.92 21.58
C ARG A 18 -8.17 -3.96 20.72
N PHE A 19 -7.59 -4.96 21.38
CA PHE A 19 -7.12 -6.18 20.73
C PHE A 19 -8.31 -6.96 20.18
N VAL A 20 -8.20 -7.40 18.92
CA VAL A 20 -9.27 -8.14 18.24
C VAL A 20 -8.92 -9.63 18.21
N THR A 21 -7.77 -9.97 17.62
CA THR A 21 -7.36 -11.36 17.45
C THR A 21 -5.87 -11.47 17.09
N SER A 22 -5.29 -12.64 17.30
CA SER A 22 -3.99 -13.05 16.79
C SER A 22 -4.00 -14.56 16.56
N SER A 23 -3.14 -15.04 15.68
CA SER A 23 -2.95 -16.47 15.42
C SER A 23 -1.53 -16.74 14.97
N LEU A 24 -1.02 -17.92 15.33
CA LEU A 24 0.26 -18.43 14.82
C LEU A 24 0.10 -19.19 13.50
N HIS A 25 -1.15 -19.44 13.08
CA HIS A 25 -1.47 -20.30 11.94
C HIS A 25 -2.28 -19.58 10.86
N ALA A 26 -3.11 -18.61 11.26
CA ALA A 26 -3.92 -17.84 10.31
C ALA A 26 -3.08 -16.70 9.72
N SER A 27 -3.16 -16.56 8.40
CA SER A 27 -2.65 -15.42 7.64
C SER A 27 -3.39 -14.12 8.02
N PRO A 28 -2.80 -12.94 7.72
CA PRO A 28 -3.44 -11.65 8.00
C PRO A 28 -4.85 -11.55 7.45
N MET A 29 -5.08 -12.02 6.22
CA MET A 29 -6.40 -11.92 5.58
C MET A 29 -7.42 -12.92 6.15
N GLU A 30 -7.00 -14.07 6.68
CA GLU A 30 -7.88 -14.98 7.42
C GLU A 30 -8.31 -14.36 8.75
N LEU A 31 -7.40 -13.66 9.44
CA LEU A 31 -7.75 -12.88 10.63
C LEU A 31 -8.72 -11.75 10.30
N MET A 32 -8.53 -11.06 9.17
CA MET A 32 -9.46 -10.02 8.72
C MET A 32 -10.84 -10.58 8.35
N HIS A 33 -10.92 -11.81 7.86
CA HIS A 33 -12.19 -12.48 7.61
C HIS A 33 -12.98 -12.67 8.91
N GLY A 34 -12.33 -13.18 9.97
CA GLY A 34 -12.93 -13.31 11.29
C GLY A 34 -13.34 -11.96 11.91
N MET A 35 -12.52 -10.91 11.71
CA MET A 35 -12.87 -9.55 12.13
C MET A 35 -14.12 -9.04 11.42
N LYS A 36 -14.15 -9.14 10.08
CA LYS A 36 -15.31 -8.71 9.27
C LYS A 36 -16.57 -9.42 9.73
N GLN A 37 -16.53 -10.74 9.90
CA GLN A 37 -17.69 -11.52 10.34
C GLN A 37 -18.18 -11.07 11.72
N SER A 38 -17.28 -10.79 12.66
CA SER A 38 -17.64 -10.28 13.99
C SER A 38 -18.35 -8.92 13.91
N ILE A 39 -17.87 -8.02 13.05
CA ILE A 39 -18.49 -6.70 12.81
C ILE A 39 -19.87 -6.86 12.15
N SER A 40 -19.98 -7.70 11.13
CA SER A 40 -21.24 -7.96 10.43
C SER A 40 -22.29 -8.56 11.36
N ASN A 41 -21.93 -9.58 12.14
CA ASN A 41 -22.85 -10.23 13.09
C ASN A 41 -23.34 -9.25 14.17
N ALA A 42 -22.46 -8.36 14.66
CA ALA A 42 -22.85 -7.34 15.63
C ALA A 42 -23.88 -6.34 15.09
N ALA A 43 -23.87 -6.08 13.77
CA ALA A 43 -24.81 -5.18 13.11
C ALA A 43 -26.17 -5.83 12.77
N GLU A 44 -26.32 -7.15 12.94
CA GLU A 44 -27.55 -7.92 12.66
C GLU A 44 -28.35 -8.27 13.94
N SER A 45 -27.84 -7.92 15.13
CA SER A 45 -28.49 -8.22 16.40
C SER A 45 -29.58 -7.18 16.73
N ASP A 46 -30.84 -7.53 16.43
CA ASP A 46 -32.01 -6.63 16.59
C ASP A 46 -32.69 -6.71 17.98
N ASN A 47 -32.17 -7.50 18.92
CA ASN A 47 -32.85 -7.80 20.21
C ASN A 47 -32.26 -7.09 21.44
N GLU A 48 -31.38 -6.11 21.26
CA GLU A 48 -30.71 -5.41 22.36
C GLU A 48 -31.29 -3.99 22.58
N GLU A 49 -31.29 -3.52 23.82
CA GLU A 49 -31.81 -2.18 24.18
C GLU A 49 -30.97 -1.04 23.58
N ILE A 50 -29.69 -1.31 23.29
CA ILE A 50 -28.75 -0.38 22.66
C ILE A 50 -27.96 -1.13 21.58
N MET A 51 -27.99 -0.61 20.35
CA MET A 51 -27.23 -1.14 19.22
C MET A 51 -26.02 -0.25 18.92
N LEU A 52 -24.83 -0.85 18.88
CA LEU A 52 -23.58 -0.18 18.47
C LEU A 52 -23.14 -0.75 17.12
N ILE A 53 -23.20 0.07 16.07
CA ILE A 53 -22.74 -0.30 14.72
C ILE A 53 -21.37 0.32 14.48
N PRO A 54 -20.27 -0.45 14.53
CA PRO A 54 -18.96 0.07 14.19
C PRO A 54 -18.87 0.34 12.69
N HIS A 55 -18.35 1.51 12.33
CA HIS A 55 -18.04 1.87 10.95
C HIS A 55 -16.52 1.92 10.78
N GLY A 56 -16.00 1.17 9.80
CA GLY A 56 -14.60 1.27 9.42
C GLY A 56 -14.34 2.61 8.72
N LEU A 57 -13.44 3.43 9.27
CA LEU A 57 -13.04 4.69 8.63
C LEU A 57 -11.83 4.51 7.70
N PHE A 58 -10.81 3.81 8.18
CA PHE A 58 -9.63 3.46 7.38
C PHE A 58 -8.89 2.25 7.99
N HIS A 59 -8.07 1.60 7.17
CA HIS A 59 -7.13 0.55 7.58
C HIS A 59 -5.71 1.10 7.56
N GLY A 60 -5.16 1.28 8.76
CA GLY A 60 -3.77 1.68 8.94
C GLY A 60 -2.85 0.46 8.87
N GLY A 61 -1.73 0.61 8.18
CA GLY A 61 -0.76 -0.46 8.04
C GLY A 61 0.53 0.02 7.40
N ASP A 62 1.57 -0.80 7.43
CA ASP A 62 2.73 -0.55 6.59
C ASP A 62 2.40 -0.82 5.10
N ASN A 63 3.27 -0.36 4.20
CA ASN A 63 3.01 -0.49 2.76
C ASN A 63 2.82 -1.95 2.28
N PRO A 64 3.61 -2.94 2.74
CA PRO A 64 3.36 -4.35 2.41
C PRO A 64 1.99 -4.86 2.89
N MET A 65 1.61 -4.59 4.14
CA MET A 65 0.32 -5.02 4.68
C MET A 65 -0.83 -4.37 3.92
N GLN A 66 -0.75 -3.07 3.63
CA GLN A 66 -1.79 -2.37 2.85
C GLN A 66 -1.87 -2.85 1.40
N ALA A 67 -0.77 -3.32 0.81
CA ALA A 67 -0.83 -3.95 -0.51
C ALA A 67 -1.62 -5.26 -0.44
N GLU A 68 -1.39 -6.08 0.60
CA GLU A 68 -2.14 -7.32 0.83
C GLU A 68 -3.63 -7.04 1.11
N GLU A 69 -3.93 -6.07 1.98
CA GLU A 69 -5.30 -5.64 2.30
C GLU A 69 -6.07 -5.13 1.07
N CYS A 70 -5.39 -4.64 0.05
CA CYS A 70 -5.96 -4.18 -1.22
C CYS A 70 -5.95 -5.25 -2.33
N SER A 71 -5.54 -6.49 -2.03
CA SER A 71 -5.29 -7.55 -3.03
C SER A 71 -4.38 -7.07 -4.17
N GLN A 72 -3.28 -6.39 -3.82
CA GLN A 72 -2.31 -5.81 -4.75
C GLN A 72 -0.95 -6.52 -4.70
N GLY A 73 -0.39 -6.85 -5.86
CA GLY A 73 0.89 -7.56 -5.99
C GLY A 73 2.15 -6.73 -5.72
N GLY A 74 1.98 -5.43 -5.47
CA GLY A 74 3.05 -4.51 -5.06
C GLY A 74 4.03 -4.15 -6.20
N LEU A 75 5.26 -3.80 -5.82
CA LEU A 75 6.27 -3.23 -6.72
C LEU A 75 6.76 -4.19 -7.83
N SER A 76 6.51 -5.48 -7.69
CA SER A 76 6.89 -6.48 -8.70
C SER A 76 5.95 -6.51 -9.91
N CYS A 77 4.81 -5.83 -9.84
CA CYS A 77 3.84 -5.74 -10.92
C CYS A 77 4.11 -4.54 -11.85
N ASN A 78 3.62 -4.61 -13.09
CA ASN A 78 3.67 -3.45 -13.98
C ASN A 78 2.83 -2.29 -13.39
N TYR A 79 1.67 -2.63 -12.84
CA TYR A 79 0.75 -1.71 -12.18
C TYR A 79 0.80 -1.90 -10.66
N LEU A 80 1.64 -1.09 -10.03
CA LEU A 80 2.12 -1.28 -8.65
C LEU A 80 1.28 -0.56 -7.59
N CYS A 81 0.50 0.44 -7.98
CA CYS A 81 -0.23 1.28 -7.03
C CYS A 81 -1.52 0.58 -6.57
N ARG A 82 -1.74 0.53 -5.25
CA ARG A 82 -2.97 -0.06 -4.68
C ARG A 82 -4.21 0.82 -4.86
N THR A 83 -4.05 2.10 -5.20
CA THR A 83 -5.14 3.07 -5.33
C THR A 83 -5.56 3.30 -6.79
N CYS A 84 -4.64 3.18 -7.74
CA CYS A 84 -4.93 3.40 -9.16
C CYS A 84 -4.11 2.50 -10.09
N ASP A 85 -4.41 2.58 -11.38
CA ASP A 85 -3.72 1.85 -12.44
C ASP A 85 -2.47 2.58 -12.96
N VAL A 86 -1.78 3.35 -12.12
CA VAL A 86 -0.47 3.90 -12.51
C VAL A 86 0.55 2.77 -12.62
N GLY A 87 1.34 2.80 -13.69
CA GLY A 87 2.32 1.77 -13.96
C GLY A 87 2.64 1.64 -15.44
N GLY A 88 3.02 0.43 -15.82
CA GLY A 88 3.50 0.08 -17.16
C GLY A 88 4.63 -0.92 -17.06
N THR A 89 5.13 -1.38 -18.21
CA THR A 89 6.28 -2.27 -18.23
C THR A 89 7.48 -1.58 -17.58
N LYS A 90 8.49 -2.38 -17.18
CA LYS A 90 9.72 -1.83 -16.60
C LYS A 90 10.35 -0.81 -17.55
N GLU A 91 10.42 -1.13 -18.83
CA GLU A 91 10.98 -0.26 -19.88
C GLU A 91 10.22 1.05 -19.99
N HIS A 92 8.88 1.02 -19.88
CA HIS A 92 8.07 2.23 -19.87
C HIS A 92 8.36 3.09 -18.63
N LYS A 93 8.33 2.48 -17.43
CA LYS A 93 8.57 3.22 -16.17
C LYS A 93 9.97 3.83 -16.08
N GLU A 94 10.95 3.24 -16.78
CA GLU A 94 12.32 3.76 -16.90
C GLU A 94 12.48 4.81 -18.01
N SER A 95 11.49 5.00 -18.89
CA SER A 95 11.48 6.09 -19.88
C SER A 95 11.15 7.44 -19.22
N GLU A 96 11.55 8.55 -19.86
CA GLU A 96 11.24 9.89 -19.35
C GLU A 96 9.73 10.10 -19.24
N GLU A 97 8.96 9.68 -20.25
CA GLU A 97 7.51 9.82 -20.26
C GLU A 97 6.84 8.97 -19.17
N GLY A 98 7.26 7.71 -19.03
CA GLY A 98 6.69 6.81 -18.05
C GLY A 98 7.07 7.19 -16.62
N TYR A 99 8.33 7.58 -16.37
CA TYR A 99 8.73 8.13 -15.07
C TYR A 99 7.91 9.37 -14.72
N CYS A 100 7.79 10.34 -15.64
CA CYS A 100 6.97 11.54 -15.43
C CYS A 100 5.50 11.19 -15.16
N SER A 101 4.97 10.12 -15.78
CA SER A 101 3.59 9.67 -15.54
C SER A 101 3.33 9.20 -14.10
N LEU A 102 4.36 8.73 -13.39
CA LEU A 102 4.23 8.28 -11.99
C LEU A 102 3.93 9.45 -11.03
N PHE A 103 4.32 10.67 -11.39
CA PHE A 103 4.18 11.88 -10.57
C PHE A 103 3.01 12.77 -11.02
N LYS A 104 2.23 12.34 -12.01
CA LYS A 104 1.02 13.05 -12.42
C LYS A 104 -0.08 12.80 -11.39
N VAL A 105 -0.28 13.78 -10.51
CA VAL A 105 -1.33 13.73 -9.47
C VAL A 105 -2.70 13.90 -10.10
N ARG A 106 -3.61 12.95 -9.83
CA ARG A 106 -5.05 13.12 -10.04
C ARG A 106 -5.60 13.87 -8.82
N ARG A 107 -6.20 15.05 -9.00
CA ARG A 107 -6.95 15.69 -7.91
C ARG A 107 -8.16 14.82 -7.57
N ILE A 108 -8.26 14.38 -6.32
CA ILE A 108 -9.31 13.49 -5.82
C ILE A 108 -10.60 14.28 -5.47
N PHE A 109 -10.50 15.58 -5.23
CA PHE A 109 -11.63 16.44 -4.87
C PHE A 109 -11.75 17.68 -5.78
N PRO A 110 -12.97 18.07 -6.21
CA PRO A 110 -13.20 19.39 -6.79
C PRO A 110 -13.11 20.46 -5.70
N LEU A 111 -12.33 21.53 -5.93
CA LEU A 111 -12.21 22.66 -5.00
C LEU A 111 -13.44 23.57 -5.00
N ASP A 112 -14.23 23.57 -6.08
CA ASP A 112 -15.51 24.27 -6.21
C ASP A 112 -16.25 23.79 -7.49
N SER A 113 -17.49 24.23 -7.66
CA SER A 113 -18.37 23.91 -8.79
C SER A 113 -17.89 24.44 -10.16
N ASN A 114 -16.85 25.28 -10.19
CA ASN A 114 -16.38 25.99 -11.38
C ASN A 114 -14.91 25.69 -11.75
N SER A 115 -14.22 24.91 -10.93
CA SER A 115 -12.85 24.49 -11.15
C SER A 115 -12.84 23.47 -12.28
N LYS A 116 -12.44 23.94 -13.47
CA LYS A 116 -12.18 23.07 -14.63
C LYS A 116 -11.20 21.99 -14.19
N LEU A 117 -11.72 20.76 -14.07
CA LEU A 117 -10.98 19.59 -13.65
C LEU A 117 -9.81 19.39 -14.63
N ILE A 118 -8.60 19.77 -14.22
CA ILE A 118 -7.40 19.36 -14.95
C ILE A 118 -7.23 17.86 -14.65
N LEU A 119 -7.95 17.04 -15.42
CA LEU A 119 -7.77 15.59 -15.49
C LEU A 119 -6.41 15.32 -16.12
N CYS A 120 -5.36 15.28 -15.30
CA CYS A 120 -4.09 14.71 -15.75
C CYS A 120 -4.09 13.22 -15.36
N GLN A 121 -4.19 12.37 -16.38
CA GLN A 121 -4.29 10.92 -16.25
C GLN A 121 -2.99 10.33 -15.70
N SER A 122 -3.08 9.66 -14.56
CA SER A 122 -2.27 8.47 -14.34
C SER A 122 -3.11 7.43 -13.58
N GLY A 123 -3.56 6.43 -14.33
CA GLY A 123 -4.40 5.34 -13.85
C GLY A 123 -5.88 5.69 -13.63
N ASN A 124 -6.76 4.72 -13.93
CA ASN A 124 -8.11 4.73 -13.37
C ASN A 124 -8.02 4.40 -11.88
N LEU A 125 -8.93 4.94 -11.07
CA LEU A 125 -9.00 4.54 -9.67
C LEU A 125 -9.44 3.08 -9.61
N ARG A 126 -8.77 2.32 -8.75
CA ARG A 126 -9.20 0.96 -8.45
C ARG A 126 -10.47 1.03 -7.61
N THR A 127 -11.37 0.09 -7.85
CA THR A 127 -12.57 -0.08 -7.03
C THR A 127 -12.61 -1.50 -6.49
N PRO A 128 -13.21 -1.72 -5.31
CA PRO A 128 -13.34 -3.06 -4.76
C PRO A 128 -14.02 -4.02 -5.75
N GLU A 129 -15.07 -3.57 -6.46
CA GLU A 129 -15.78 -4.35 -7.47
C GLU A 129 -14.87 -4.71 -8.65
N GLY A 130 -14.04 -3.77 -9.11
CA GLY A 130 -13.07 -4.02 -10.17
C GLY A 130 -12.06 -5.09 -9.78
N THR A 131 -11.56 -5.02 -8.55
CA THR A 131 -10.63 -6.00 -7.99
C THR A 131 -11.29 -7.37 -7.81
N ILE A 132 -12.53 -7.44 -7.29
CA ILE A 132 -13.32 -8.68 -7.18
C ILE A 132 -13.49 -9.34 -8.57
N ASN A 133 -13.87 -8.56 -9.57
CA ASN A 133 -14.07 -9.06 -10.93
C ASN A 133 -12.77 -9.61 -11.53
N GLU A 134 -11.64 -8.95 -11.28
CA GLU A 134 -10.34 -9.44 -11.73
C GLU A 134 -9.93 -10.74 -11.03
N ILE A 135 -10.17 -10.87 -9.72
CA ILE A 135 -9.92 -12.14 -9.00
C ILE A 135 -10.81 -13.25 -9.57
N LYS A 136 -12.10 -12.99 -9.81
CA LYS A 136 -13.01 -13.95 -10.47
C LYS A 136 -12.51 -14.35 -11.87
N SER A 137 -11.99 -13.38 -12.64
CA SER A 137 -11.36 -13.64 -13.95
C SER A 137 -10.12 -14.54 -13.84
N GLN A 138 -9.31 -14.39 -12.79
CA GLN A 138 -8.17 -15.29 -12.52
C GLN A 138 -8.62 -16.74 -12.29
N PHE A 139 -9.74 -16.97 -11.59
CA PHE A 139 -10.33 -18.32 -11.47
C PHE A 139 -10.80 -18.89 -12.79
N VAL A 140 -11.39 -18.07 -13.67
CA VAL A 140 -11.73 -18.50 -15.03
C VAL A 140 -10.47 -18.88 -15.81
N ASN A 141 -9.42 -18.07 -15.73
CA ASN A 141 -8.14 -18.32 -16.39
C ASN A 141 -7.43 -19.58 -15.88
N ALA A 142 -7.52 -19.86 -14.57
CA ALA A 142 -6.97 -21.05 -13.94
C ALA A 142 -7.53 -22.36 -14.54
N LYS A 143 -8.77 -22.32 -15.05
CA LYS A 143 -9.44 -23.47 -15.66
C LYS A 143 -9.07 -23.72 -17.13
N LEU A 144 -8.39 -22.79 -17.79
CA LEU A 144 -8.06 -22.88 -19.22
C LEU A 144 -6.70 -23.56 -19.48
N SER A 145 -6.46 -23.99 -20.72
CA SER A 145 -5.12 -24.35 -21.17
C SER A 145 -4.15 -23.15 -21.08
N GLY A 146 -2.89 -23.41 -20.71
CA GLY A 146 -1.90 -22.35 -20.46
C GLY A 146 -2.20 -21.49 -19.23
N ALA A 147 -2.89 -22.06 -18.23
CA ALA A 147 -3.35 -21.34 -17.04
C ALA A 147 -2.22 -20.60 -16.30
N THR A 148 -1.03 -21.19 -16.19
CA THR A 148 0.11 -20.57 -15.50
C THR A 148 0.48 -19.23 -16.12
N GLU A 149 0.66 -19.19 -17.45
CA GLU A 149 0.99 -17.97 -18.18
C GLU A 149 -0.16 -16.97 -18.16
N LYS A 150 -1.42 -17.43 -18.25
CA LYS A 150 -2.60 -16.56 -18.21
C LYS A 150 -2.78 -15.86 -16.87
N VAL A 151 -2.68 -16.60 -15.75
CA VAL A 151 -2.75 -16.02 -14.40
C VAL A 151 -1.59 -15.08 -14.15
N LYS A 152 -0.36 -15.48 -14.54
CA LYS A 152 0.83 -14.61 -14.46
C LYS A 152 0.68 -13.34 -15.29
N SER A 153 0.12 -13.46 -16.50
CA SER A 153 -0.16 -12.33 -17.39
C SER A 153 -1.17 -11.38 -16.76
N SER A 154 -2.30 -11.91 -16.26
CA SER A 154 -3.33 -11.13 -15.55
C SER A 154 -2.70 -10.32 -14.41
N LEU A 155 -1.96 -10.97 -13.49
CA LEU A 155 -1.24 -10.31 -12.39
C LEU A 155 -0.30 -9.20 -12.90
N SER A 156 0.46 -9.47 -13.96
CA SER A 156 1.38 -8.51 -14.54
C SER A 156 0.65 -7.29 -15.12
N THR A 157 -0.48 -7.51 -15.82
CA THR A 157 -1.25 -6.47 -16.51
C THR A 157 -2.24 -5.71 -15.64
N THR A 158 -2.65 -6.26 -14.51
CA THR A 158 -3.64 -5.62 -13.61
C THR A 158 -3.08 -5.30 -12.25
N GLY A 159 -1.96 -5.92 -11.84
CA GLY A 159 -1.42 -5.84 -10.49
C GLY A 159 -2.14 -6.72 -9.48
N VAL A 160 -3.39 -7.12 -9.74
CA VAL A 160 -4.26 -7.75 -8.74
C VAL A 160 -3.71 -9.11 -8.31
N ARG A 161 -3.48 -9.24 -7.00
CA ARG A 161 -3.01 -10.45 -6.34
C ARG A 161 -3.71 -10.61 -5.00
N ASP A 162 -4.59 -11.59 -4.92
CA ASP A 162 -5.30 -11.91 -3.70
C ASP A 162 -4.61 -13.06 -2.96
N SER A 163 -4.19 -12.83 -1.71
CA SER A 163 -3.42 -13.82 -0.94
C SER A 163 -4.27 -15.02 -0.50
N LEU A 164 -5.56 -14.81 -0.22
CA LEU A 164 -6.49 -15.87 0.18
C LEU A 164 -6.78 -16.86 -0.95
N SER A 165 -7.09 -16.36 -2.16
CA SER A 165 -7.43 -17.21 -3.30
C SER A 165 -6.21 -17.88 -3.95
N LEU A 166 -4.98 -17.42 -3.65
CA LEU A 166 -3.77 -17.93 -4.28
C LEU A 166 -3.58 -19.44 -4.08
N GLY A 167 -3.93 -19.96 -2.90
CA GLY A 167 -3.85 -21.40 -2.62
C GLY A 167 -4.73 -22.21 -3.55
N ILE A 168 -6.01 -21.80 -3.68
CA ILE A 168 -6.99 -22.46 -4.54
C ILE A 168 -6.58 -22.34 -6.02
N LEU A 169 -6.18 -21.15 -6.46
CA LEU A 169 -5.71 -20.92 -7.83
C LEU A 169 -4.52 -21.82 -8.17
N THR A 170 -3.56 -21.97 -7.26
CA THR A 170 -2.38 -22.82 -7.47
C THR A 170 -2.78 -24.30 -7.60
N MET A 171 -3.70 -24.79 -6.75
CA MET A 171 -4.19 -26.17 -6.83
C MET A 171 -4.89 -26.45 -8.18
N LEU A 172 -5.76 -25.54 -8.63
CA LEU A 172 -6.45 -25.66 -9.92
C LEU A 172 -5.48 -25.65 -11.11
N VAL A 173 -4.48 -24.76 -11.08
CA VAL A 173 -3.46 -24.69 -12.13
C VAL A 173 -2.65 -25.99 -12.20
N GLU A 174 -2.22 -26.52 -11.05
CA GLU A 174 -1.43 -27.77 -11.00
C GLU A 174 -2.24 -29.00 -11.37
N MET A 175 -3.50 -29.10 -10.91
CA MET A 175 -4.42 -30.15 -11.36
C MET A 175 -4.65 -30.04 -12.87
N GLY A 176 -4.87 -28.84 -13.39
CA GLY A 176 -5.06 -28.59 -14.81
C GLY A 176 -3.86 -29.01 -15.66
N LYS A 177 -2.63 -28.87 -15.16
CA LYS A 177 -1.41 -29.39 -15.82
C LYS A 177 -1.39 -30.92 -15.84
N LYS A 178 -1.70 -31.56 -14.70
CA LYS A 178 -1.71 -33.02 -14.58
C LYS A 178 -2.73 -33.66 -15.53
N LEU A 179 -3.94 -33.11 -15.57
CA LEU A 179 -5.03 -33.60 -16.41
C LEU A 179 -4.76 -33.44 -17.92
N ARG A 180 -3.99 -32.42 -18.32
CA ARG A 180 -3.61 -32.16 -19.72
C ARG A 180 -2.32 -32.87 -20.14
N LYS A 181 -1.57 -33.46 -19.20
CA LYS A 181 -0.34 -34.18 -19.50
C LYS A 181 -0.67 -35.48 -20.22
N ARG A 182 -0.03 -35.72 -21.37
CA ARG A 182 -0.15 -36.99 -22.09
C ARG A 182 0.73 -38.05 -21.43
N GLY A 183 0.13 -39.17 -21.05
CA GLY A 183 0.86 -40.41 -20.74
C GLY A 183 1.21 -41.16 -22.02
N ALA A 184 2.29 -41.94 -22.00
CA ALA A 184 2.61 -42.84 -23.11
C ALA A 184 1.44 -43.83 -23.31
N GLY A 185 0.78 -43.76 -24.47
CA GLY A 185 -0.34 -44.65 -24.81
C GLY A 185 -1.72 -44.26 -24.27
N VAL A 186 -1.86 -43.16 -23.51
CA VAL A 186 -3.16 -42.69 -23.02
C VAL A 186 -3.63 -41.49 -23.86
N PRO A 187 -4.85 -41.53 -24.44
CA PRO A 187 -5.42 -40.37 -25.15
C PRO A 187 -5.48 -39.15 -24.24
N ALA A 188 -5.15 -37.97 -24.78
CA ALA A 188 -5.33 -36.73 -24.04
C ALA A 188 -6.81 -36.56 -23.70
N MET A 189 -7.12 -36.23 -22.44
CA MET A 189 -8.47 -35.89 -22.04
C MET A 189 -8.96 -34.68 -22.85
N LYS A 190 -10.25 -34.67 -23.22
CA LYS A 190 -10.82 -33.53 -23.94
C LYS A 190 -10.83 -32.30 -23.05
N GLU A 191 -10.56 -31.13 -23.62
CA GLU A 191 -10.52 -29.87 -22.85
C GLU A 191 -11.85 -29.58 -22.12
N SER A 192 -12.98 -30.01 -22.67
CA SER A 192 -14.29 -29.92 -22.00
C SER A 192 -14.38 -30.77 -20.73
N GLU A 193 -13.80 -31.98 -20.75
CA GLU A 193 -13.76 -32.89 -19.60
C GLU A 193 -12.80 -32.37 -18.54
N VAL A 194 -11.64 -31.82 -18.95
CA VAL A 194 -10.69 -31.17 -18.05
C VAL A 194 -11.35 -29.99 -17.33
N LYS A 195 -12.05 -29.13 -18.07
CA LYS A 195 -12.77 -27.98 -17.49
C LYS A 195 -13.84 -28.42 -16.50
N ALA A 196 -14.63 -29.44 -16.84
CA ALA A 196 -15.65 -29.97 -15.94
C ALA A 196 -15.03 -30.54 -14.64
N ALA A 197 -13.90 -31.24 -14.74
CA ALA A 197 -13.18 -31.75 -13.57
C ALA A 197 -12.63 -30.61 -12.69
N LEU A 198 -12.11 -29.54 -13.28
CA LEU A 198 -11.62 -28.37 -12.55
C LEU A 198 -12.75 -27.55 -11.94
N GLU A 199 -13.91 -27.47 -12.59
CA GLU A 199 -15.10 -26.83 -12.01
C GLU A 199 -15.57 -27.60 -10.77
N LYS A 200 -15.66 -28.93 -10.88
CA LYS A 200 -16.01 -29.79 -9.76
C LYS A 200 -15.03 -29.64 -8.60
N GLU A 201 -13.73 -29.65 -8.87
CA GLU A 201 -12.71 -29.43 -7.83
C GLU A 201 -12.87 -28.06 -7.16
N LEU A 202 -13.16 -27.01 -7.92
CA LEU A 202 -13.43 -25.70 -7.36
C LEU A 202 -14.68 -25.71 -6.46
N GLU A 203 -15.78 -26.34 -6.89
CA GLU A 203 -16.99 -26.51 -6.08
C GLU A 203 -16.70 -27.27 -4.78
N ASP A 204 -15.93 -28.37 -4.85
CA ASP A 204 -15.53 -29.18 -3.70
C ASP A 204 -14.66 -28.37 -2.72
N LEU A 205 -13.71 -27.58 -3.22
CA LEU A 205 -12.85 -26.71 -2.41
C LEU A 205 -13.60 -25.54 -1.76
N LEU A 206 -14.61 -25.00 -2.44
CA LEU A 206 -15.47 -23.95 -1.89
C LEU A 206 -16.39 -24.48 -0.77
N ASN A 207 -16.70 -25.78 -0.77
CA ASN A 207 -17.51 -26.44 0.26
C ASN A 207 -18.83 -25.70 0.56
N GLY A 208 -19.56 -25.34 -0.50
CA GLY A 208 -20.83 -24.62 -0.43
C GLY A 208 -20.73 -23.10 -0.22
N LYS A 209 -19.52 -22.56 -0.10
CA LYS A 209 -19.28 -21.10 -0.07
C LYS A 209 -19.25 -20.51 -1.48
N SER A 210 -19.49 -19.22 -1.59
CA SER A 210 -19.28 -18.49 -2.84
C SER A 210 -17.81 -18.08 -2.99
N LEU A 211 -17.41 -17.67 -4.20
CA LEU A 211 -16.09 -17.06 -4.39
C LEU A 211 -15.89 -15.81 -3.53
N ASP A 212 -16.96 -15.03 -3.29
CA ASP A 212 -16.89 -13.80 -2.50
C ASP A 212 -16.57 -14.07 -1.01
N ASP A 213 -16.80 -15.29 -0.55
CA ASP A 213 -16.49 -15.72 0.83
C ASP A 213 -15.04 -16.20 1.01
N VAL A 214 -14.31 -16.46 -0.09
CA VAL A 214 -12.94 -17.02 -0.07
C VAL A 214 -11.88 -16.10 -0.65
N ILE A 215 -12.27 -14.92 -1.11
CA ILE A 215 -11.38 -13.82 -1.52
C ILE A 215 -11.23 -12.82 -0.38
N ASN A 216 -10.36 -11.82 -0.56
CA ASN A 216 -10.14 -10.76 0.41
C ASN A 216 -11.46 -10.17 0.97
N PRO A 217 -11.72 -10.34 2.28
CA PRO A 217 -12.97 -9.91 2.92
C PRO A 217 -13.18 -8.39 2.87
N LEU A 218 -12.11 -7.60 2.84
CA LEU A 218 -12.13 -6.14 2.87
C LEU A 218 -12.71 -5.54 1.58
N LEU A 219 -12.63 -6.26 0.44
CA LEU A 219 -13.22 -5.83 -0.82
C LEU A 219 -14.75 -5.77 -0.78
N GLY A 220 -15.37 -6.54 0.12
CA GLY A 220 -16.83 -6.59 0.30
C GLY A 220 -17.29 -5.98 1.62
N MET A 221 -16.49 -5.13 2.28
CA MET A 221 -16.94 -4.46 3.50
C MET A 221 -17.82 -3.25 3.18
N LYS A 222 -18.96 -3.17 3.87
CA LYS A 222 -19.93 -2.10 3.68
C LYS A 222 -19.34 -0.75 4.11
N ASN A 223 -19.62 0.29 3.32
CA ASN A 223 -19.19 1.67 3.58
C ASN A 223 -17.67 1.89 3.63
N MET A 224 -16.89 1.01 3.00
CA MET A 224 -15.44 1.14 2.94
C MET A 224 -14.91 0.77 1.56
N ASN A 225 -14.03 1.60 1.03
CA ASN A 225 -13.28 1.35 -0.18
C ASN A 225 -11.80 1.19 0.21
N ILE A 226 -11.33 -0.05 0.33
CA ILE A 226 -9.96 -0.33 0.79
C ILE A 226 -8.87 0.35 -0.08
N HIS A 227 -9.14 0.63 -1.35
CA HIS A 227 -8.20 1.32 -2.24
C HIS A 227 -8.04 2.82 -1.93
N LEU A 228 -9.03 3.44 -1.27
CA LEU A 228 -9.04 4.84 -0.86
C LEU A 228 -8.86 5.01 0.66
N ASP A 229 -9.32 4.03 1.43
CA ASP A 229 -9.37 4.05 2.90
C ASP A 229 -8.17 3.30 3.51
N THR A 230 -7.04 3.19 2.78
CA THR A 230 -5.74 2.72 3.28
C THR A 230 -4.72 3.85 3.18
N PRO A 231 -4.70 4.80 4.15
CA PRO A 231 -3.84 5.97 4.09
C PRO A 231 -2.37 5.57 3.99
N THR A 232 -1.63 6.23 3.11
CA THR A 232 -0.22 5.92 2.87
C THR A 232 0.62 6.08 4.13
N GLU A 233 1.37 5.04 4.44
CA GLU A 233 2.29 5.06 5.56
C GLU A 233 3.47 6.01 5.27
N ILE A 234 3.70 6.93 6.22
CA ILE A 234 4.65 8.04 6.06
C ILE A 234 6.09 7.58 6.27
N LEU A 235 6.33 6.62 7.17
CA LEU A 235 7.68 6.24 7.57
C LEU A 235 8.47 5.59 6.43
N HIS A 236 7.95 4.60 5.70
CA HIS A 236 8.65 3.99 4.57
C HIS A 236 8.52 4.80 3.28
N THR A 237 7.39 5.46 3.05
CA THR A 237 7.16 6.19 1.79
C THR A 237 7.88 7.53 1.77
N ILE A 238 7.76 8.30 2.85
CA ILE A 238 8.25 9.68 2.91
C ILE A 238 9.58 9.74 3.65
N LEU A 239 9.64 9.25 4.90
CA LEU A 239 10.82 9.45 5.76
C LEU A 239 12.02 8.61 5.32
N LEU A 240 11.84 7.31 5.17
CA LEU A 240 12.88 6.37 4.73
C LEU A 240 12.97 6.26 3.20
N GLY A 241 11.97 6.78 2.49
CA GLY A 241 11.97 6.97 1.05
C GLY A 241 12.54 8.34 0.69
N VAL A 242 11.66 9.26 0.28
CA VAL A 242 12.01 10.58 -0.29
C VAL A 242 13.03 11.35 0.57
N VAL A 243 12.74 11.55 1.86
CA VAL A 243 13.56 12.35 2.78
C VAL A 243 14.95 11.75 2.97
N LYS A 244 15.05 10.42 3.09
CA LYS A 244 16.34 9.73 3.20
C LYS A 244 17.23 9.96 1.98
N TYR A 245 16.66 9.97 0.77
CA TYR A 245 17.44 10.24 -0.45
C TYR A 245 17.84 11.71 -0.56
N PHE A 246 16.96 12.64 -0.19
CA PHE A 246 17.30 14.06 -0.09
C PHE A 246 18.42 14.28 0.92
N TRP A 247 18.37 13.61 2.06
CA TRP A 247 19.43 13.61 3.06
C TRP A 247 20.77 13.12 2.49
N GLY A 248 20.78 11.95 1.84
CA GLY A 248 21.98 11.41 1.23
C GLY A 248 22.63 12.38 0.24
N GLN A 249 21.83 12.97 -0.65
CA GLN A 249 22.31 13.96 -1.61
C GLN A 249 22.80 15.24 -0.92
N THR A 250 22.10 15.70 0.12
CA THR A 250 22.47 16.91 0.87
C THR A 250 23.81 16.73 1.59
N MET A 251 23.99 15.58 2.26
CA MET A 251 25.26 15.26 2.93
C MET A 251 26.41 15.16 1.95
N TYR A 252 26.21 14.51 0.79
CA TYR A 252 27.23 14.47 -0.26
C TYR A 252 27.67 15.87 -0.70
N LEU A 253 26.74 16.80 -0.90
CA LEU A 253 27.05 18.18 -1.29
C LEU A 253 27.80 18.94 -0.18
N ILE A 254 27.32 18.83 1.07
CA ILE A 254 27.92 19.50 2.23
C ILE A 254 29.34 19.00 2.49
N GLU A 255 29.58 17.70 2.40
CA GLU A 255 30.91 17.11 2.57
C GLU A 255 31.87 17.53 1.46
N LYS A 256 31.40 17.50 0.20
CA LYS A 256 32.19 17.94 -0.95
C LYS A 256 32.61 19.41 -0.81
N ALA A 257 31.74 20.25 -0.25
CA ALA A 257 32.02 21.67 0.01
C ALA A 257 32.77 21.92 1.33
N LYS A 258 33.03 20.89 2.15
CA LYS A 258 33.64 20.99 3.49
C LYS A 258 32.85 21.89 4.46
N PHE A 259 31.52 21.85 4.38
CA PHE A 259 30.62 22.64 5.22
C PHE A 259 29.99 21.87 6.38
N LEU A 260 30.54 20.70 6.74
CA LEU A 260 29.96 19.85 7.78
C LEU A 260 29.92 20.55 9.15
N ASP A 261 30.97 21.27 9.52
CA ASP A 261 31.04 22.01 10.80
C ASP A 261 30.01 23.15 10.85
N ILE A 262 29.80 23.83 9.73
CA ILE A 262 28.80 24.91 9.60
C ILE A 262 27.39 24.30 9.68
N PHE A 263 27.15 23.20 8.99
CA PHE A 263 25.89 22.46 9.06
C PHE A 263 25.58 22.04 10.49
N GLN A 264 26.54 21.43 11.19
CA GLN A 264 26.37 21.00 12.58
C GLN A 264 26.07 22.19 13.50
N SER A 265 26.83 23.28 13.39
CA SER A 265 26.63 24.48 14.21
C SER A 265 25.24 25.10 13.99
N ARG A 266 24.74 25.09 12.75
CA ARG A 266 23.40 25.59 12.44
C ARG A 266 22.30 24.69 12.96
N LEU A 267 22.50 23.38 12.85
CA LEU A 267 21.56 22.41 13.40
C LEU A 267 21.45 22.53 14.92
N ASP A 268 22.56 22.81 15.60
CA ASP A 268 22.64 23.08 17.04
C ASP A 268 22.00 24.42 17.44
N SER A 269 21.96 25.39 16.51
CA SER A 269 21.37 26.71 16.76
C SER A 269 19.84 26.76 16.64
N ILE A 270 19.20 25.66 16.24
CA ILE A 270 17.74 25.62 16.09
C ILE A 270 17.07 25.54 17.45
N ASP A 271 16.06 26.39 17.63
CA ASP A 271 15.16 26.30 18.77
C ASP A 271 14.40 24.96 18.74
N HIS A 272 14.60 24.16 19.78
CA HIS A 272 13.98 22.85 19.92
C HIS A 272 12.57 22.92 20.51
N ASP A 273 12.18 24.04 21.14
CA ASP A 273 10.91 24.15 21.86
C ASP A 273 9.70 24.07 20.93
N ALA A 274 9.88 24.40 19.64
CA ALA A 274 8.84 24.33 18.61
C ALA A 274 8.80 23.00 17.82
N LEU A 275 9.67 22.03 18.13
CA LEU A 275 9.71 20.75 17.42
C LEU A 275 8.93 19.67 18.18
N ASN A 276 7.86 19.15 17.59
CA ASN A 276 7.07 18.01 18.12
C ASN A 276 7.83 16.66 18.03
N ALA A 277 9.17 16.65 18.12
CA ALA A 277 10.02 15.48 17.86
C ALA A 277 11.20 15.39 18.87
N PRO A 278 11.74 14.18 19.14
CA PRO A 278 12.84 14.02 20.09
C PRO A 278 14.08 14.80 19.66
N SER A 279 14.79 15.38 20.65
CA SER A 279 15.93 16.28 20.49
C SER A 279 16.84 15.93 19.30
N LEU A 280 16.99 16.88 18.37
CA LEU A 280 17.99 16.82 17.31
C LEU A 280 19.38 16.89 17.95
N ASN A 281 20.05 15.75 18.14
CA ASN A 281 21.46 15.75 18.55
C ASN A 281 22.34 15.94 17.30
N PRO A 282 22.94 17.12 17.08
CA PRO A 282 23.65 17.42 15.83
C PRO A 282 24.92 16.58 15.68
N GLU A 283 25.63 16.33 16.78
CA GLU A 283 26.82 15.48 16.81
C GLU A 283 26.48 14.05 16.36
N TYR A 284 25.42 13.46 16.92
CA TYR A 284 24.93 12.14 16.53
C TYR A 284 24.52 12.11 15.06
N ILE A 285 23.77 13.12 14.59
CA ILE A 285 23.27 13.19 13.20
C ILE A 285 24.45 13.25 12.21
N CYS A 286 25.46 14.07 12.49
CA CYS A 286 26.65 14.20 11.65
C CYS A 286 27.52 12.93 11.68
N HIS A 287 27.69 12.32 12.85
CA HIS A 287 28.49 11.11 13.03
C HIS A 287 27.85 9.88 12.36
N TYR A 288 26.54 9.70 12.55
CA TYR A 288 25.77 8.55 12.06
C TYR A 288 24.91 8.86 10.84
N LYS A 289 25.31 9.83 10.01
CA LYS A 289 24.57 10.28 8.81
C LYS A 289 24.13 9.16 7.87
N GLY A 290 24.84 8.02 7.80
CA GLY A 290 24.46 6.87 6.99
C GLY A 290 23.44 5.92 7.63
N GLY A 291 23.25 6.01 8.96
CA GLY A 291 22.46 5.07 9.77
C GLY A 291 21.25 5.71 10.46
N LEU A 292 20.77 6.83 9.95
CA LEU A 292 19.61 7.51 10.53
C LEU A 292 18.32 6.70 10.30
N ILE A 293 17.40 6.78 11.28
CA ILE A 293 16.10 6.13 11.26
C ILE A 293 14.97 7.17 11.13
N GLY A 294 13.73 6.71 10.96
CA GLY A 294 12.57 7.58 10.68
C GLY A 294 12.41 8.77 11.61
N LYS A 295 12.61 8.61 12.93
CA LYS A 295 12.50 9.73 13.88
C LYS A 295 13.49 10.88 13.60
N HIS A 296 14.70 10.55 13.14
CA HIS A 296 15.69 11.56 12.78
C HIS A 296 15.27 12.27 11.50
N PHE A 297 14.79 11.53 10.49
CA PHE A 297 14.30 12.10 9.25
C PHE A 297 13.05 12.96 9.42
N LYS A 298 12.13 12.59 10.34
CA LYS A 298 10.97 13.42 10.70
C LYS A 298 11.44 14.78 11.23
N SER A 299 12.37 14.77 12.19
CA SER A 299 12.92 15.99 12.80
C SER A 299 13.70 16.84 11.78
N LEU A 300 14.55 16.19 10.96
CA LEU A 300 15.32 16.87 9.91
C LEU A 300 14.39 17.52 8.88
N ALA A 301 13.37 16.82 8.39
CA ALA A 301 12.45 17.38 7.40
C ALA A 301 11.75 18.68 7.88
N GLN A 302 11.58 18.86 9.19
CA GLN A 302 11.03 20.08 9.76
C GLN A 302 11.98 21.28 9.67
N VAL A 303 13.30 21.05 9.71
CA VAL A 303 14.29 22.13 9.89
C VAL A 303 15.23 22.35 8.72
N MET A 304 15.39 21.36 7.85
CA MET A 304 16.41 21.36 6.79
C MET A 304 16.40 22.60 5.89
N PRO A 305 15.24 23.14 5.44
CA PRO A 305 15.22 24.35 4.61
C PRO A 305 15.95 25.55 5.23
N PHE A 306 15.94 25.67 6.56
CA PHE A 306 16.59 26.77 7.28
C PHE A 306 18.09 26.51 7.46
N VAL A 307 18.47 25.24 7.67
CA VAL A 307 19.86 24.84 7.92
C VAL A 307 20.73 24.96 6.66
N ILE A 308 20.20 24.58 5.49
CA ILE A 308 21.03 24.36 4.28
C ILE A 308 20.97 25.47 3.22
N HIS A 309 20.24 26.56 3.46
CA HIS A 309 19.84 27.54 2.43
C HIS A 309 20.97 28.14 1.57
N ASP A 310 22.20 28.17 2.06
CA ASP A 310 23.44 28.60 1.37
C ASP A 310 24.57 27.55 1.46
N LEU A 311 24.29 26.35 1.99
CA LEU A 311 25.26 25.25 2.10
C LEU A 311 25.24 24.30 0.90
N VAL A 312 24.24 24.46 0.03
CA VAL A 312 24.12 23.74 -1.23
C VAL A 312 24.22 24.73 -2.41
N PRO A 313 24.78 24.31 -3.57
CA PRO A 313 24.96 25.22 -4.71
C PRO A 313 23.65 25.87 -5.16
N GLN A 314 23.66 27.16 -5.50
CA GLN A 314 22.45 27.86 -5.98
C GLN A 314 21.93 27.36 -7.33
N THR A 315 22.80 26.78 -8.17
CA THR A 315 22.40 26.03 -9.36
C THR A 315 21.50 24.83 -9.03
N ASP A 316 21.61 24.33 -7.79
CA ASP A 316 20.80 23.28 -7.19
C ASP A 316 19.75 23.85 -6.22
N GLY A 317 19.23 25.08 -6.45
CA GLY A 317 18.13 25.67 -5.66
C GLY A 317 16.89 24.74 -5.51
N ARG A 318 16.78 23.75 -6.41
CA ARG A 318 15.86 22.61 -6.33
C ARG A 318 16.00 21.80 -5.04
N MET A 319 17.17 21.72 -4.40
CA MET A 319 17.39 20.94 -3.18
C MET A 319 16.69 21.58 -1.98
N VAL A 320 16.88 22.89 -1.77
CA VAL A 320 16.16 23.64 -0.73
C VAL A 320 14.65 23.56 -0.97
N ASP A 321 14.21 23.71 -2.22
CA ASP A 321 12.80 23.58 -2.58
C ASP A 321 12.26 22.14 -2.38
N SER A 322 13.08 21.12 -2.64
CA SER A 322 12.72 19.71 -2.39
C SER A 322 12.49 19.45 -0.89
N TRP A 323 13.32 20.04 -0.02
CA TRP A 323 13.12 20.00 1.42
C TRP A 323 11.87 20.79 1.86
N ARG A 324 11.59 21.94 1.24
CA ARG A 324 10.36 22.72 1.52
C ARG A 324 9.08 21.95 1.18
N VAL A 325 9.05 21.25 0.04
CA VAL A 325 7.90 20.41 -0.34
C VAL A 325 7.71 19.24 0.64
N SER A 326 8.81 18.70 1.18
CA SER A 326 8.77 17.61 2.17
C SER A 326 8.38 18.06 3.57
N HIS A 327 8.45 19.37 3.85
CA HIS A 327 8.07 19.98 5.13
C HIS A 327 6.55 20.05 5.31
N ALA A 328 5.81 20.42 4.26
CA ALA A 328 4.37 20.68 4.31
C ALA A 328 3.49 19.49 4.80
N PRO A 329 3.76 18.22 4.48
CA PRO A 329 2.97 17.10 4.98
C PRO A 329 3.15 16.81 6.48
N LEU A 330 4.24 17.29 7.09
CA LEU A 330 4.62 16.97 8.47
C LEU A 330 4.23 18.07 9.47
N ALA A 331 3.78 19.22 8.97
CA ALA A 331 3.36 20.37 9.77
C ALA A 331 1.85 20.37 10.12
N HIS A 332 1.08 19.42 9.58
CA HIS A 332 -0.37 19.29 9.80
C HIS A 332 -0.76 18.02 10.57
N GLU A 333 0.20 17.37 11.26
CA GLU A 333 -0.07 16.22 12.15
C GLU A 333 -0.57 16.64 13.55
N ASP A 334 -1.06 17.87 13.72
CA ASP A 334 -1.60 18.41 14.97
C ASP A 334 -3.14 18.33 15.05
#